data_AF-S2RD46-F1
#
_entry.id   AF-S2RD46-F1
#
_cell.length_a   1.000
_cell.length_b   1.000
_cell.length_c   1.000
_cell.angle_alpha   90.00
_cell.angle_beta   90.00
_cell.angle_gamma   90.00
#
_symmetry.space_group_name_H-M   'P 1'
#
loop_
_entity.id
_entity.type
_entity.pdbx_description
1 polymer ?
#
loop_
_entity_poly.entity_id
_entity_poly.type
_entity_poly.pdbx_seq_one_letter_code
_entity_poly.pdbx_strand_id
1 'polypeptide(L)' 'MSKTLASFLVFLDTIGISIALLGGNTWLCLLMGIATVILYVKVNPILFGDYDRKRKEKIEKRREELLARRTSKEGISK' A
#
# COMPACT_ATOMS: atom_id res chain seq x y z
N MET A 1 -0.80 10.85 -13.10
CA MET A 1 -2.16 10.73 -12.56
C MET A 1 -2.26 11.65 -11.36
N SER A 2 -3.22 12.58 -11.29
CA SER A 2 -3.36 13.47 -10.12
C SER A 2 -3.87 12.69 -8.91
N LYS A 3 -3.45 13.05 -7.69
CA LYS A 3 -3.92 12.43 -6.43
C LYS A 3 -5.45 12.48 -6.31
N THR A 4 -6.08 13.54 -6.81
CA THR A 4 -7.55 13.67 -6.88
C THR A 4 -8.20 12.65 -7.82
N LEU A 5 -7.60 12.40 -8.99
CA LEU A 5 -8.12 11.44 -9.97
C LEU A 5 -7.95 9.99 -9.47
N ALA A 6 -6.85 9.72 -8.77
CA ALA A 6 -6.60 8.46 -8.08
C ALA A 6 -7.65 8.19 -6.99
N SER A 7 -7.93 9.15 -6.10
CA SER A 7 -8.97 9.02 -5.09
C SER A 7 -10.36 8.85 -5.70
N PHE A 8 -10.65 9.58 -6.78
CA PHE A 8 -11.93 9.48 -7.48
C PHE A 8 -12.13 8.10 -8.12
N LEU A 9 -11.08 7.49 -8.68
CA LEU A 9 -11.14 6.14 -9.23
C LEU A 9 -11.44 5.09 -8.15
N VAL A 10 -10.80 5.19 -6.97
CA VAL A 10 -11.08 4.30 -5.83
C VAL A 10 -12.52 4.48 -5.33
N PHE A 11 -13.03 5.71 -5.35
CA PHE A 11 -14.42 5.99 -4.99
C PHE A 11 -15.42 5.33 -5.94
N LEU A 12 -15.20 5.44 -7.26
CA LEU A 12 -16.04 4.78 -8.26
C LEU A 12 -15.99 3.26 -8.14
N ASP A 13 -14.81 2.69 -7.89
CA ASP A 13 -14.63 1.26 -7.67
C ASP A 13 -15.44 0.76 -6.47
N THR A 14 -15.45 1.52 -5.37
CA THR A 14 -16.23 1.19 -4.16
C THR A 14 -17.74 1.18 -4.44
N ILE A 15 -18.24 2.13 -5.23
CA ILE A 15 -19.64 2.15 -5.68
C ILE A 15 -19.91 0.94 -6.59
N GLY A 16 -19.01 0.64 -7.53
CA GLY A 16 -19.12 -0.50 -8.44
C GLY A 16 -19.23 -1.84 -7.71
N ILE A 17 -18.39 -2.07 -6.70
CA ILE A 17 -18.45 -3.27 -5.84
C ILE A 17 -19.77 -3.32 -5.06
N SER A 18 -20.23 -2.18 -4.52
CA SER A 18 -21.49 -2.12 -3.77
C SER A 18 -22.68 -2.50 -4.64
N ILE A 19 -22.73 -2.01 -5.88
CA ILE A 19 -23.76 -2.36 -6.87
C ILE A 19 -23.66 -3.83 -7.27
N ALA A 20 -22.45 -4.35 -7.49
CA ALA A 20 -22.25 -5.76 -7.84
C ALA A 20 -22.72 -6.70 -6.72
N LEU A 21 -22.46 -6.35 -5.45
CA LEU A 21 -22.94 -7.09 -4.28
C LEU A 21 -24.46 -7.01 -4.13
N LEU A 22 -25.06 -5.82 -4.28
CA LEU A 22 -26.51 -5.64 -4.20
C LEU A 22 -27.26 -6.35 -5.32
N GLY A 23 -26.67 -6.43 -6.51
CA GLY A 23 -27.23 -7.13 -7.66
C GLY A 23 -27.20 -8.66 -7.56
N GLY A 24 -26.56 -9.22 -6.53
CA GLY A 24 -26.49 -10.68 -6.31
C GLY A 24 -25.74 -11.46 -7.40
N ASN A 25 -25.07 -10.77 -8.32
CA ASN A 25 -24.39 -11.40 -9.45
C ASN A 25 -22.94 -11.71 -9.08
N THR A 26 -22.69 -12.98 -8.76
CA THR A 26 -21.37 -13.49 -8.38
C THR A 26 -20.30 -13.19 -9.43
N TRP A 27 -20.63 -13.25 -10.72
CA TRP A 27 -19.67 -12.99 -11.79
C TRP A 27 -19.26 -11.51 -11.86
N LEU A 28 -20.23 -10.60 -11.71
CA LEU A 28 -19.95 -9.17 -11.61
C LEU A 28 -19.12 -8.82 -10.37
N CYS A 29 -19.39 -9.47 -9.23
CA CYS A 29 -18.58 -9.32 -8.04
C CYS A 29 -17.14 -9.76 -8.24
N LEU A 30 -16.93 -10.89 -8.94
CA LEU A 30 -15.61 -11.44 -9.18
C LEU A 30 -14.81 -10.55 -10.16
N LEU A 31 -15.46 -10.06 -11.21
CA LEU A 31 -14.88 -9.09 -12.14
C LEU A 31 -14.53 -7.76 -11.46
N MET A 32 -15.42 -7.22 -10.62
CA MET A 32 -15.15 -6.01 -9.84
C MET A 32 -13.99 -6.25 -8.87
N GLY A 33 -13.93 -7.39 -8.18
CA GLY A 33 -12.81 -7.74 -7.30
C GLY A 33 -11.46 -7.76 -8.03
N ILE A 34 -11.40 -8.30 -9.25
CA ILE A 34 -10.18 -8.26 -10.06
C ILE A 34 -9.82 -6.82 -10.46
N ALA A 35 -10.82 -6.02 -10.88
CA ALA A 35 -10.62 -4.62 -11.23
C ALA A 35 -10.10 -3.79 -10.03
N THR A 36 -10.64 -4.02 -8.84
CA THR A 36 -10.20 -3.43 -7.58
C THR A 36 -8.75 -3.76 -7.28
N VAL A 37 -8.32 -5.01 -7.45
CA VAL A 37 -6.91 -5.41 -7.24
C VAL A 37 -5.99 -4.69 -8.22
N ILE A 38 -6.38 -4.60 -9.49
CA ILE A 38 -5.59 -3.89 -10.52
C ILE A 38 -5.51 -2.40 -10.21
N LEU A 39 -6.63 -1.78 -9.83
CA LEU A 39 -6.68 -0.39 -9.39
C LEU A 39 -5.80 -0.18 -8.15
N TYR A 40 -5.87 -1.08 -7.18
CA TYR A 40 -5.04 -1.00 -5.98
C TYR A 40 -3.56 -1.06 -6.33
N VAL A 41 -3.11 -2.03 -7.13
CA VAL A 41 -1.68 -2.14 -7.51
C VAL A 41 -1.19 -0.90 -8.26
N LYS A 42 -2.03 -0.29 -9.10
CA LYS A 42 -1.63 0.87 -9.93
C LYS A 42 -1.77 2.22 -9.23
N VAL A 43 -2.76 2.36 -8.36
CA VAL A 43 -3.13 3.63 -7.70
C VAL A 43 -2.50 3.75 -6.31
N ASN A 44 -2.29 2.64 -5.59
CA ASN A 44 -1.61 2.61 -4.29
C ASN A 44 -0.23 3.30 -4.31
N PRO A 45 0.68 3.07 -5.28
CA PRO A 45 1.95 3.81 -5.33
C PRO A 45 1.78 5.31 -5.61
N ILE A 46 0.69 5.73 -6.26
CA ILE A 46 0.42 7.15 -6.59
C ILE A 46 -0.13 7.89 -5.37
N LEU A 47 -0.96 7.23 -4.56
CA LEU A 47 -1.53 7.80 -3.34
C LEU A 47 -0.59 7.68 -2.14
N PHE A 48 0.09 6.55 -2.00
CA PHE A 48 0.86 6.18 -0.81
C PHE A 48 2.36 6.03 -1.05
N GLY A 49 2.88 6.28 -2.27
CA GLY A 49 4.32 6.17 -2.55
C GLY A 49 5.20 7.03 -1.63
N ASP A 50 4.73 8.22 -1.26
CA ASP A 50 5.41 9.09 -0.29
C ASP A 50 5.40 8.52 1.13
N TYR A 51 4.30 7.84 1.51
CA TYR A 51 4.13 7.21 2.82
C TYR A 51 4.99 5.94 2.93
N ASP A 52 5.01 5.11 1.89
CA ASP A 52 5.82 3.90 1.82
C ASP A 52 7.32 4.24 1.78
N ARG A 53 7.72 5.32 1.09
CA ARG A 53 9.11 5.80 1.12
C ARG A 53 9.53 6.20 2.53
N LYS A 54 8.71 7.00 3.23
CA LYS A 54 8.98 7.36 4.64
C LYS A 54 8.98 6.15 5.58
N ARG A 55 8.14 5.14 5.31
CA ARG A 55 8.09 3.91 6.10
C ARG A 55 9.36 3.08 5.90
N LYS A 56 9.86 2.96 4.67
CA LYS A 56 11.12 2.27 4.36
C LYS A 56 12.31 2.95 5.01
N GLU A 57 12.41 4.27 4.91
CA GLU A 57 13.47 5.05 5.57
C GLU A 57 13.49 4.85 7.10
N LYS A 58 12.33 4.77 7.76
CA LYS A 58 12.25 4.46 9.20
C LYS A 58 12.69 3.03 9.55
N ILE A 59 12.50 2.08 8.65
CA ILE A 59 12.95 0.68 8.86
C ILE A 59 14.46 0.60 8.68
N GLU A 60 14.99 1.31 7.70
CA GLU A 60 16.41 1.35 7.37
C GLU A 60 17.22 2.04 8.48
N LYS A 61 16.77 3.19 8.98
CA LYS A 61 17.36 3.84 10.17
C LYS A 61 17.38 2.92 11.39
N ARG A 62 16.29 2.18 11.64
CA ARG A 62 16.26 1.19 12.74
C ARG A 62 17.25 0.05 12.53
N ARG A 63 17.47 -0.39 11.29
CA ARG A 63 18.50 -1.40 11.00
C ARG A 63 19.91 -0.86 11.25
N GLU A 64 20.19 0.37 10.83
CA GLU A 64 21.48 1.02 11.07
C GLU A 64 21.78 1.19 12.57
N GLU A 65 20.80 1.65 13.35
CA GLU A 65 20.92 1.76 14.81
C GLU A 65 21.19 0.40 15.49
N LEU A 66 20.51 -0.66 15.03
CA LEU A 66 20.72 -2.01 15.55
C LEU A 66 22.10 -2.58 15.18
N LEU A 67 22.60 -2.28 13.98
CA LEU A 67 23.95 -2.67 13.55
C LEU A 67 25.02 -1.92 14.34
N ALA A 68 24.85 -0.61 14.55
CA ALA A 68 25.76 0.22 15.35
C ALA A 68 25.82 -0.25 16.82
N ARG A 69 24.69 -0.71 17.39
CA ARG A 69 24.68 -1.31 18.73
C ARG A 69 25.42 -2.64 18.79
N ARG A 70 25.41 -3.45 17.72
CA ARG A 70 26.15 -4.72 17.69
C ARG A 70 27.66 -4.50 17.64
N THR A 71 28.13 -3.61 16.77
CA THR A 71 29.56 -3.28 16.67
C THR A 71 30.09 -2.59 17.93
N SER A 72 29.30 -1.70 18.55
CA SER A 72 29.63 -1.09 19.85
C SER A 72 29.78 -2.14 20.97
N LYS A 73 28.92 -3.17 21.00
CA LYS A 73 28.93 -4.19 22.04
C LYS A 73 30.07 -5.20 21.86
N GLU A 74 30.44 -5.51 20.62
CA GLU A 74 31.63 -6.31 20.31
C GLU A 74 32.95 -5.55 20.59
N GLY A 75 32.98 -4.23 20.43
CA GLY A 75 34.17 -3.41 20.73
C GLY A 75 34.47 -3.20 22.22
N ILE A 76 33.49 -3.38 23.11
CA ILE A 76 33.66 -3.27 24.58
C ILE A 76 34.12 -4.61 25.20
N SER A 77 34.08 -5.72 24.44
CA SER A 77 34.42 -7.06 24.93
C SER A 77 35.87 -7.48 24.62
N LYS A 78 36.76 -6.56 24.21
CA LYS A 78 38.20 -6.81 24.06
C LYS A 78 39.01 -6.02 25.06
#